data_AF-A0A939VPP2-F1
#
_entry.id   AF-A0A939VPP2-F1
#
_cell.length_a   1.000
_cell.length_b   1.000
_cell.length_c   1.000
_cell.angle_alpha   90.00
_cell.angle_beta   90.00
_cell.angle_gamma   90.00
#
_symmetry.space_group_name_H-M   'P 1'
#
loop_
_entity.id
_entity.type
_entity.pdbx_description
1 polymer ?
#
loop_
_entity_poly.entity_id
_entity_poly.type
_entity_poly.pdbx_seq_one_letter_code
_entity_poly.pdbx_strand_id
1 'polypeptide(L)'
;MLTDSERIDHMIEVIDHLMQMIDGITENEYMSSVEKQYAVKYALIMLGEDAASVSDAIQNQFPNIPWRSIRGMRNMIAHDYIKTDDEIVFQTAITDIAPLREQLLAVKKAI
;
A
#
# COMPACT_ATOMS: atom_id res chain seq x y z
N MET A 1 11.38 4.17 -17.82
CA MET A 1 10.87 3.31 -16.73
C MET A 1 11.44 3.85 -15.43
N LEU A 2 10.66 3.83 -14.35
CA LEU A 2 11.12 4.24 -13.02
C LEU A 2 12.19 3.26 -12.52
N THR A 3 13.20 3.79 -11.85
CA THR A 3 14.21 3.04 -11.07
C THR A 3 13.60 2.49 -9.79
N ASP A 4 14.27 1.51 -9.15
CA ASP A 4 13.85 1.02 -7.83
C ASP A 4 13.75 2.16 -6.81
N SER A 5 14.73 3.07 -6.82
CA SER A 5 14.78 4.22 -5.88
C SER A 5 13.58 5.16 -6.05
N GLU A 6 13.17 5.45 -7.28
CA GLU A 6 11.99 6.28 -7.58
C GLU A 6 10.67 5.56 -7.22
N ARG A 7 10.61 4.23 -7.37
CA ARG A 7 9.44 3.44 -6.96
C ARG A 7 9.26 3.42 -5.45
N ILE A 8 10.36 3.23 -4.72
CA ILE A 8 10.33 3.26 -3.25
C ILE A 8 9.90 4.64 -2.76
N ASP A 9 10.39 5.73 -3.37
CA ASP A 9 9.91 7.08 -3.04
C ASP A 9 8.41 7.24 -3.27
N HIS A 10 7.92 6.81 -4.44
CA HIS A 10 6.50 6.90 -4.75
C HIS A 10 5.64 6.06 -3.80
N MET A 11 6.10 4.86 -3.41
CA MET A 11 5.40 4.05 -2.39
C MET A 11 5.33 4.77 -1.04
N ILE A 12 6.42 5.42 -0.61
CA ILE A 12 6.43 6.20 0.64
C ILE A 12 5.45 7.38 0.55
N GLU A 13 5.42 8.11 -0.57
CA GLU A 13 4.49 9.21 -0.81
C GLU A 13 3.03 8.74 -0.78
N VAL A 14 2.72 7.64 -1.46
CA VAL A 14 1.37 7.05 -1.45
C VAL A 14 0.95 6.64 -0.04
N ILE A 15 1.87 6.06 0.74
CA ILE A 15 1.61 5.71 2.14
C ILE A 15 1.37 6.97 2.97
N ASP A 16 2.17 8.03 2.81
CA ASP A 16 2.00 9.28 3.53
C ASP A 16 0.62 9.90 3.27
N HIS A 17 0.18 9.92 2.02
CA HIS A 17 -1.18 10.36 1.67
C HIS A 17 -2.26 9.44 2.25
N LEU A 18 -2.07 8.11 2.19
CA LEU A 18 -3.00 7.15 2.76
C LEU A 18 -3.17 7.34 4.27
N MET A 19 -2.08 7.48 5.01
CA MET A 19 -2.08 7.75 6.44
C MET A 19 -2.81 9.06 6.77
N GLN A 20 -2.58 10.13 6.01
CA GLN A 20 -3.30 11.39 6.17
C GLN A 20 -4.81 11.24 5.89
N MET A 21 -5.20 10.44 4.90
CA MET A 21 -6.61 10.25 4.54
C MET A 21 -7.42 9.50 5.59
N ILE A 22 -6.77 8.67 6.42
CA ILE A 22 -7.41 7.80 7.42
C ILE A 22 -7.12 8.23 8.87
N ASP A 23 -6.33 9.28 9.07
CA ASP A 23 -5.98 9.77 10.40
C ASP A 23 -7.23 10.22 11.19
N GLY A 24 -7.38 9.66 12.39
CA GLY A 24 -8.51 9.94 13.28
C GLY A 24 -9.88 9.46 12.80
N ILE A 25 -9.96 8.73 11.68
CA ILE A 25 -11.22 8.27 11.11
C ILE A 25 -11.66 6.96 11.75
N THR A 26 -12.94 6.88 12.09
CA THR A 26 -13.56 5.64 12.57
C THR A 26 -13.97 4.73 11.41
N GLU A 27 -14.06 3.43 11.68
CA GLU A 27 -14.55 2.46 10.70
C GLU A 27 -15.94 2.83 10.18
N ASN A 28 -16.86 3.29 11.03
CA ASN A 28 -18.20 3.72 10.61
C ASN A 28 -18.15 4.90 9.62
N GLU A 29 -17.27 5.87 9.86
CA GLU A 29 -17.08 7.00 8.94
C GLU A 29 -16.52 6.53 7.60
N TYR A 30 -15.55 5.61 7.61
CA TYR A 30 -15.02 4.98 6.40
C TYR A 30 -16.11 4.20 5.64
N MET A 31 -16.88 3.36 6.33
CA MET A 31 -17.94 2.53 5.73
C MET A 31 -19.09 3.37 5.17
N SER A 32 -19.29 4.58 5.69
CA SER A 32 -20.29 5.53 5.18
C SER A 32 -19.81 6.36 3.98
N SER A 33 -18.52 6.30 3.61
CA SER A 33 -17.91 7.17 2.59
C SER A 33 -17.34 6.38 1.40
N VAL A 34 -18.14 6.25 0.35
CA VAL A 34 -17.74 5.58 -0.91
C VAL A 34 -16.51 6.25 -1.54
N GLU A 35 -16.43 7.58 -1.50
CA GLU A 35 -15.27 8.33 -2.02
C GLU A 35 -13.98 7.94 -1.30
N LYS A 36 -14.05 7.78 0.03
CA LYS A 36 -12.90 7.39 0.84
C LYS A 36 -12.51 5.94 0.62
N GLN A 37 -13.50 5.04 0.49
CA GLN A 37 -13.25 3.66 0.10
C GLN A 37 -12.50 3.58 -1.22
N TYR A 38 -12.93 4.34 -2.24
CA TYR A 38 -12.23 4.39 -3.52
C TYR A 38 -10.83 4.97 -3.42
N ALA A 39 -10.65 6.05 -2.66
CA ALA A 39 -9.33 6.66 -2.46
C ALA A 39 -8.34 5.69 -1.78
N VAL A 40 -8.77 5.00 -0.73
CA VAL A 40 -7.95 4.00 -0.02
C VAL A 40 -7.63 2.81 -0.93
N LYS A 41 -8.63 2.25 -1.62
CA LYS A 41 -8.42 1.14 -2.57
C LYS A 41 -7.45 1.53 -3.69
N TYR A 42 -7.56 2.74 -4.22
CA TYR A 42 -6.65 3.23 -5.25
C TYR A 42 -5.22 3.39 -4.74
N ALA A 43 -5.04 3.91 -3.51
CA ALA A 43 -3.71 3.96 -2.88
C ALA A 43 -3.10 2.56 -2.76
N LEU A 44 -3.86 1.56 -2.29
CA LEU A 44 -3.38 0.18 -2.19
C LEU A 44 -3.03 -0.44 -3.56
N ILE A 45 -3.77 -0.10 -4.61
CA ILE A 45 -3.44 -0.50 -5.99
C ILE A 45 -2.09 0.09 -6.41
N MET A 46 -1.88 1.39 -6.19
CA MET A 46 -0.60 2.05 -6.54
C MET A 46 0.57 1.39 -5.82
N LEU A 47 0.43 1.11 -4.52
CA LEU A 47 1.46 0.41 -3.74
C LEU A 47 1.80 -0.97 -4.31
N GLY A 48 0.79 -1.75 -4.68
CA GLY A 48 1.03 -3.08 -5.24
C GLY A 48 1.61 -3.06 -6.65
N GLU A 49 1.33 -2.04 -7.45
CA GLU A 49 1.93 -1.87 -8.77
C GLU A 49 3.44 -1.57 -8.68
N ASP A 50 3.84 -0.68 -7.78
CA ASP A 50 5.25 -0.39 -7.55
C ASP A 50 5.97 -1.55 -6.89
N ALA A 51 5.38 -2.16 -5.86
CA ALA A 51 5.92 -3.34 -5.21
C ALA A 51 6.16 -4.49 -6.20
N ALA A 52 5.27 -4.69 -7.18
CA ALA A 52 5.43 -5.70 -8.21
C ALA A 52 6.56 -5.39 -9.21
N SER A 53 6.96 -4.12 -9.30
CA SER A 53 7.95 -3.62 -10.26
C SER A 53 9.33 -3.35 -9.65
N VAL A 54 9.47 -3.37 -8.33
CA VAL A 54 10.76 -3.34 -7.63
C VAL A 54 11.56 -4.59 -8.01
N SER A 55 12.85 -4.44 -8.30
CA SER A 55 13.69 -5.55 -8.75
C SER A 55 13.83 -6.68 -7.72
N ASP A 56 14.05 -7.90 -8.21
CA ASP A 56 14.31 -9.06 -7.36
C ASP A 56 15.54 -8.86 -6.45
N ALA A 57 16.53 -8.07 -6.88
CA ALA A 57 17.70 -7.75 -6.06
C ALA A 57 17.29 -7.04 -4.76
N ILE A 58 16.45 -6.01 -4.86
CA ILE A 58 15.92 -5.28 -3.70
C ILE A 58 14.96 -6.16 -2.90
N GLN A 59 14.05 -6.88 -3.56
CA GLN A 59 13.11 -7.75 -2.84
C GLN A 59 13.83 -8.83 -2.02
N ASN A 60 14.89 -9.43 -2.56
CA ASN A 60 15.69 -10.44 -1.88
C ASN A 60 16.58 -9.84 -0.78
N GLN A 61 17.04 -8.60 -0.92
CA GLN A 61 17.79 -7.89 0.11
C GLN A 61 16.90 -7.51 1.30
N PHE A 62 15.60 -7.25 1.06
CA PHE A 62 14.63 -6.87 2.08
C PHE A 62 13.46 -7.87 2.17
N PRO A 63 13.71 -9.13 2.58
CA PRO A 63 12.70 -10.19 2.57
C PRO A 63 11.64 -10.05 3.66
N ASN A 64 11.87 -9.18 4.65
CA ASN A 64 10.90 -8.88 5.71
C ASN A 64 9.73 -8.01 5.23
N ILE A 65 9.90 -7.33 4.07
CA ILE A 65 8.80 -6.62 3.43
C ILE A 65 7.94 -7.67 2.71
N PRO A 66 6.61 -7.68 2.92
CA PRO A 66 5.74 -8.69 2.34
C PRO A 66 5.40 -8.37 0.87
N TRP A 67 6.40 -8.24 -0.01
CA TRP A 67 6.25 -7.85 -1.43
C TRP A 67 5.14 -8.60 -2.17
N ARG A 68 5.07 -9.92 -1.96
CA ARG A 68 4.04 -10.78 -2.56
C ARG A 68 2.64 -10.45 -2.05
N SER A 69 2.49 -10.16 -0.77
CA SER A 69 1.20 -9.80 -0.19
C SER A 69 0.73 -8.43 -0.67
N ILE A 70 1.64 -7.45 -0.77
CA ILE A 70 1.32 -6.11 -1.31
C ILE A 70 0.83 -6.22 -2.76
N ARG A 71 1.53 -7.01 -3.59
CA ARG A 71 1.09 -7.33 -4.95
C ARG A 71 -0.25 -8.07 -4.97
N GLY A 72 -0.44 -9.02 -4.05
CA GLY A 72 -1.68 -9.77 -3.88
C GLY A 72 -2.89 -8.87 -3.58
N MET A 73 -2.70 -7.88 -2.70
CA MET A 73 -3.72 -6.88 -2.36
C MET A 73 -4.15 -6.09 -3.60
N ARG A 74 -3.20 -5.59 -4.39
CA ARG A 74 -3.52 -4.92 -5.68
C ARG A 74 -4.30 -5.82 -6.61
N ASN A 75 -3.94 -7.11 -6.73
CA ASN A 75 -4.65 -8.03 -7.60
C ASN A 75 -6.10 -8.26 -7.13
N MET A 76 -6.30 -8.47 -5.83
CA MET A 76 -7.63 -8.64 -5.24
C MET A 76 -8.48 -7.39 -5.48
N ILE A 77 -7.96 -6.20 -5.17
CA ILE A 77 -8.71 -4.95 -5.33
C ILE A 77 -8.96 -4.64 -6.80
N ALA A 78 -8.02 -4.89 -7.72
CA ALA A 78 -8.20 -4.53 -9.13
C ALA A 78 -9.07 -5.52 -9.92
N HIS A 79 -9.03 -6.82 -9.60
CA HIS A 79 -9.68 -7.87 -10.39
C HIS A 79 -10.91 -8.47 -9.71
N ASP A 80 -10.95 -8.50 -8.38
CA ASP A 80 -12.06 -9.03 -7.60
C ASP A 80 -12.80 -7.91 -6.83
N TYR A 81 -12.75 -6.66 -7.33
CA TYR A 81 -13.31 -5.47 -6.67
C TYR A 81 -14.77 -5.61 -6.19
N ILE A 82 -15.58 -6.42 -6.87
CA ILE A 82 -16.98 -6.68 -6.51
C ILE A 82 -17.07 -7.46 -5.18
N LYS A 83 -16.07 -8.29 -4.88
CA LYS A 83 -15.98 -9.16 -3.71
C LYS A 83 -15.05 -8.61 -2.63
N THR A 84 -14.41 -7.47 -2.87
CA THR A 84 -13.53 -6.84 -1.90
C THR A 84 -14.32 -6.43 -0.68
N ASP A 85 -13.87 -6.89 0.49
CA ASP A 85 -14.41 -6.53 1.78
C ASP A 85 -13.77 -5.22 2.26
N ASP A 86 -14.58 -4.16 2.36
CA ASP A 86 -14.14 -2.84 2.78
C ASP A 86 -13.69 -2.80 4.26
N GLU A 87 -14.22 -3.66 5.13
CA GLU A 87 -13.75 -3.76 6.51
C GLU A 87 -12.30 -4.27 6.54
N ILE A 88 -12.00 -5.29 5.73
CA ILE A 88 -10.63 -5.82 5.59
C ILE A 88 -9.69 -4.78 4.96
N VAL A 89 -10.17 -4.02 3.96
CA VAL A 89 -9.38 -2.95 3.34
C VAL A 89 -9.04 -1.85 4.36
N PHE A 90 -10.03 -1.41 5.14
CA PHE A 90 -9.82 -0.40 6.18
C PHE A 90 -8.86 -0.91 7.25
N GLN A 91 -9.05 -2.14 7.72
CA GLN A 91 -8.18 -2.77 8.70
C GLN A 91 -6.73 -2.82 8.19
N THR A 92 -6.53 -3.25 6.95
CA THR A 92 -5.19 -3.27 6.32
C THR A 92 -4.58 -1.86 6.28
N ALA A 93 -5.38 -0.85 5.91
CA ALA A 93 -4.93 0.53 5.82
C ALA A 93 -4.43 1.08 7.16
N ILE A 94 -5.05 0.70 8.28
CA ILE A 94 -4.67 1.21 9.61
C ILE A 94 -3.61 0.35 10.31
N THR A 95 -3.46 -0.94 10.00
CA THR A 95 -2.49 -1.82 10.68
C THR A 95 -1.18 -2.01 9.94
N ASP A 96 -1.22 -2.18 8.62
CA ASP A 96 -0.09 -2.73 7.88
C ASP A 96 0.72 -1.62 7.17
N ILE A 97 0.09 -0.48 6.91
CA ILE A 97 0.65 0.62 6.13
C ILE A 97 1.74 1.37 6.90
N ALA A 98 1.52 1.67 8.19
CA ALA A 98 2.53 2.37 8.99
C ALA A 98 3.82 1.53 9.16
N PRO A 99 3.76 0.23 9.49
CA PRO A 99 4.95 -0.64 9.48
C PRO A 99 5.62 -0.71 8.10
N LEU A 100 4.85 -0.83 7.01
CA LEU A 100 5.40 -0.87 5.65
C LEU A 100 6.19 0.41 5.33
N ARG A 101 5.70 1.57 5.75
CA ARG A 101 6.40 2.85 5.57
C ARG A 101 7.81 2.83 6.14
N GLU A 102 7.96 2.38 7.38
CA GLU A 102 9.24 2.33 8.07
C GLU A 102 10.20 1.35 7.39
N GLN A 103 9.68 0.23 6.89
CA GLN A 103 10.47 -0.71 6.12
C GLN A 103 10.97 -0.10 4.80
N LEU A 104 10.11 0.63 4.06
CA LEU A 104 10.48 1.29 2.81
C LEU A 104 11.50 2.42 3.03
N LEU A 105 11.39 3.17 4.14
CA LEU A 105 12.42 4.14 4.52
C LEU A 105 13.77 3.48 4.79
N ALA A 106 13.79 2.27 5.35
CA ALA A 106 15.02 1.50 5.52
C ALA A 106 15.60 1.05 4.16
N VAL A 107 14.75 0.64 3.22
CA VAL A 107 15.16 0.36 1.83
C VAL A 107 15.80 1.61 1.21
N LYS A 108 15.12 2.75 1.29
CA LYS A 108 15.57 4.00 0.67
C LYS A 108 16.93 4.48 1.18
N LYS A 109 17.25 4.23 2.44
CA LYS A 109 18.57 4.56 3.01
C LYS A 109 19.70 3.68 2.49
N ALA A 110 19.38 2.52 1.93
CA ALA A 110 20.35 1.52 1.50
C ALA A 110 20.62 1.53 -0.01
N ILE A 111 19.86 2.30 -0.80
CA ILE A 111 19.91 2.31 -2.27
C ILE A 111 20.05 3.71 -2.87
#